data_AF-A0A2V9E2M6-F1
#
_entry.id   AF-A0A2V9E2M6-F1
#
_cell.length_a   1.000
_cell.length_b   1.000
_cell.length_c   1.000
_cell.angle_alpha   90.00
_cell.angle_beta   90.00
_cell.angle_gamma   90.00
#
_symmetry.space_group_name_H-M   'P 1'
#
loop_
_entity.id
_entity.type
_entity.pdbx_description
1 polymer ?
#
loop_
_entity_poly.entity_id
_entity_poly.type
_entity_poly.pdbx_seq_one_letter_code
_entity_poly.pdbx_strand_id
1 'polypeptide(L)'
;MKGTHIQRTRDINLNPATITSTVAVNNDPATVVSFQRYVRPPRPIAAFDRIAQFESSSSSIYHGLILQLNKRFSHNFQFAASYTFGKALDDNPDATAVVPGGSDDAKLAQYPTNPHDDRGLSQNDQRHRFVVSGVWDLNNYAKSLPTLSKAILGGWELSGIFTAQKGQPYSGLVGFDLNNDGNSRADRFPGAGRDIF
;
A
#
# COMPACT_ATOMS: atom_id res chain seq x y z
N MET A 1 8.07 2.62 -14.67
CA MET A 1 8.82 1.36 -14.46
C MET A 1 7.85 0.20 -14.46
N LYS A 2 8.21 -0.96 -14.99
CA LYS A 2 7.37 -2.17 -14.99
C LYS A 2 8.21 -3.33 -14.45
N GLY A 3 7.65 -4.10 -13.52
CA GLY A 3 8.21 -5.35 -13.04
C GLY A 3 7.38 -6.52 -13.56
N THR A 4 8.05 -7.57 -13.99
CA THR A 4 7.44 -8.84 -14.42
C THR A 4 8.21 -9.98 -13.76
N HIS A 5 7.54 -11.09 -13.47
CA HIS A 5 8.13 -12.22 -12.77
C HIS A 5 8.63 -11.85 -11.37
N ILE A 6 7.82 -11.08 -10.64
CA ILE A 6 8.06 -10.77 -9.24
C ILE A 6 7.62 -11.98 -8.42
N GLN A 7 8.36 -12.27 -7.35
CA GLN A 7 8.08 -13.41 -6.49
C GLN A 7 6.80 -13.19 -5.69
N ARG A 8 6.04 -14.27 -5.52
CA ARG A 8 4.93 -14.39 -4.58
C ARG A 8 4.87 -15.80 -4.00
N THR A 9 4.18 -15.94 -2.88
CA THR A 9 3.76 -17.22 -2.33
C THR A 9 2.29 -17.46 -2.69
N ARG A 10 1.95 -18.71 -3.01
CA ARG A 10 0.60 -19.12 -3.39
C ARG A 10 0.27 -20.48 -2.81
N ASP A 11 -0.97 -20.66 -2.35
CA ASP A 11 -1.45 -22.00 -2.02
C ASP A 11 -1.83 -22.75 -3.30
N ILE A 12 -1.14 -23.85 -3.57
CA ILE A 12 -1.40 -24.70 -4.73
C ILE A 12 -2.25 -25.93 -4.43
N ASN A 13 -2.60 -26.16 -3.16
CA ASN A 13 -3.44 -27.28 -2.76
C ASN A 13 -4.94 -26.93 -2.79
N LEU A 14 -5.35 -26.08 -3.74
CA LEU A 14 -6.74 -25.66 -3.93
C LEU A 14 -7.24 -26.10 -5.31
N ASN A 15 -8.44 -26.66 -5.33
CA ASN A 15 -9.17 -27.00 -6.54
C ASN A 15 -9.65 -25.69 -7.21
N PRO A 16 -9.37 -25.45 -8.50
CA PRO A 16 -9.83 -24.25 -9.20
C PRO A 16 -11.35 -24.15 -9.35
N ALA A 17 -12.11 -25.22 -9.09
CA ALA A 17 -13.56 -25.20 -9.17
C ALA A 17 -14.19 -24.28 -8.11
N THR A 18 -14.86 -23.22 -8.58
CA THR A 18 -15.63 -22.29 -7.75
C THR A 18 -17.10 -22.28 -8.13
N ILE A 19 -17.95 -21.89 -7.18
CA ILE A 19 -19.36 -21.58 -7.39
C ILE A 19 -19.62 -20.12 -7.05
N THR A 20 -20.57 -19.50 -7.74
CA THR A 20 -21.07 -18.18 -7.35
C THR A 20 -21.91 -18.32 -6.08
N SER A 21 -21.50 -17.64 -5.02
CA SER A 21 -22.21 -17.55 -3.74
C SER A 21 -22.61 -16.11 -3.46
N THR A 22 -23.59 -15.91 -2.57
CA THR A 22 -24.06 -14.57 -2.19
C THR A 22 -23.92 -14.34 -0.68
N VAL A 23 -23.71 -13.08 -0.29
CA VAL A 23 -23.73 -12.64 1.10
C VAL A 23 -24.62 -11.39 1.22
N ALA A 24 -25.46 -11.34 2.25
CA ALA A 24 -26.31 -10.20 2.54
C ALA A 24 -25.48 -9.06 3.16
N VAL A 25 -25.74 -7.82 2.74
CA VAL A 25 -25.11 -6.63 3.30
C VAL A 25 -25.92 -6.15 4.50
N ASN A 26 -25.30 -5.92 5.65
CA ASN A 26 -25.98 -5.44 6.87
C ASN A 26 -27.18 -6.30 7.31
N ASN A 27 -27.15 -7.61 7.04
CA ASN A 27 -28.28 -8.53 7.25
C ASN A 27 -29.57 -8.16 6.50
N ASP A 28 -29.48 -7.34 5.45
CA ASP A 28 -30.59 -7.04 4.55
C ASP A 28 -30.66 -8.11 3.44
N PRO A 29 -31.71 -8.95 3.41
CA PRO A 29 -31.85 -9.99 2.39
C PRO A 29 -32.15 -9.44 0.98
N ALA A 30 -32.53 -8.15 0.86
CA ALA A 30 -32.75 -7.51 -0.44
C ALA A 30 -31.44 -7.03 -1.09
N THR A 31 -30.40 -6.80 -0.28
CA THR A 31 -29.10 -6.30 -0.75
C THR A 31 -28.05 -7.40 -0.62
N VAL A 32 -27.85 -8.15 -1.71
CA VAL A 32 -26.86 -9.24 -1.77
C VAL A 32 -25.73 -8.92 -2.74
N VAL A 33 -24.51 -9.33 -2.38
CA VAL A 33 -23.35 -9.25 -3.27
C VAL A 33 -22.87 -10.66 -3.60
N SER A 34 -22.53 -10.88 -4.87
CA SER A 34 -22.05 -12.16 -5.38
C SER A 34 -20.53 -12.24 -5.34
N PHE A 35 -19.99 -13.42 -5.06
CA PHE A 35 -18.55 -13.70 -5.05
C PHE A 35 -18.26 -15.16 -5.44
N GLN A 36 -17.01 -15.47 -5.75
CA GLN A 36 -16.56 -16.84 -6.06
C GLN A 36 -16.20 -17.58 -4.78
N ARG A 37 -16.67 -18.82 -4.66
CA ARG A 37 -16.43 -19.66 -3.48
C ARG A 37 -15.96 -21.04 -3.88
N TYR A 38 -14.85 -21.52 -3.32
CA TYR A 38 -14.29 -22.83 -3.58
C TYR A 38 -15.23 -23.95 -3.12
N VAL A 39 -15.44 -24.95 -3.99
CA VAL A 39 -16.32 -26.10 -3.71
C VAL A 39 -15.69 -27.02 -2.65
N ARG A 40 -16.51 -27.62 -1.78
CA ARG A 40 -16.02 -28.56 -0.75
C ARG A 40 -15.93 -30.00 -1.27
N PRO A 41 -14.89 -30.76 -0.86
CA PRO A 41 -13.68 -30.30 -0.18
C PRO A 41 -12.80 -29.48 -1.14
N PRO A 42 -12.22 -28.34 -0.71
CA PRO A 42 -11.51 -27.44 -1.62
C PRO A 42 -10.12 -27.97 -2.00
N ARG A 43 -9.61 -29.01 -1.33
CA ARG A 43 -8.22 -29.46 -1.47
C ARG A 43 -8.10 -30.82 -2.15
N PRO A 44 -7.34 -30.94 -3.26
CA PRO A 44 -7.11 -32.22 -3.93
C PRO A 44 -6.28 -33.20 -3.08
N ILE A 45 -5.26 -32.71 -2.37
CA ILE A 45 -4.39 -33.55 -1.52
C ILE A 45 -4.84 -33.40 -0.06
N ALA A 46 -5.79 -34.23 0.35
CA ALA A 46 -6.45 -34.13 1.66
C ALA A 46 -5.51 -34.33 2.88
N ALA A 47 -4.33 -34.92 2.69
CA ALA A 47 -3.34 -35.12 3.75
C ALA A 47 -2.62 -33.82 4.16
N PHE A 48 -2.70 -32.77 3.34
CA PHE A 48 -2.09 -31.48 3.61
C PHE A 48 -3.17 -30.40 3.69
N ASP A 49 -2.94 -29.41 4.55
CA ASP A 49 -3.70 -28.17 4.54
C ASP A 49 -3.26 -27.34 3.32
N ARG A 50 -2.50 -26.27 3.51
CA ARG A 50 -1.98 -25.47 2.40
C ARG A 50 -0.61 -25.97 1.94
N ILE A 51 -0.37 -25.95 0.62
CA ILE A 51 0.96 -26.18 0.05
C ILE A 51 1.43 -24.84 -0.49
N ALA A 52 2.31 -24.18 0.25
CA ALA A 52 2.87 -22.88 -0.11
C ALA A 52 3.93 -23.04 -1.20
N GLN A 53 3.62 -22.59 -2.41
CA GLN A 53 4.56 -22.51 -3.52
C GLN A 53 5.10 -21.09 -3.66
N PHE A 54 6.43 -20.97 -3.72
CA PHE A 54 7.10 -19.74 -4.13
C PHE A 54 7.24 -19.73 -5.64
N GLU A 55 6.72 -18.69 -6.28
CA GLU A 55 6.72 -18.58 -7.74
C GLU A 55 6.96 -17.13 -8.18
N SER A 56 7.49 -16.97 -9.39
CA SER A 56 7.74 -15.66 -10.00
C SER A 56 6.66 -15.33 -11.04
N SER A 57 5.41 -15.17 -10.57
CA SER A 57 4.23 -14.97 -11.43
C SER A 57 3.58 -13.58 -11.27
N SER A 58 4.06 -12.75 -10.35
CA SER A 58 3.50 -11.42 -10.09
C SER A 58 4.06 -10.35 -11.05
N SER A 59 3.32 -9.26 -11.20
CA SER A 59 3.74 -8.10 -11.99
C SER A 59 3.32 -6.79 -11.35
N SER A 60 4.15 -5.76 -11.54
CA SER A 60 3.90 -4.41 -11.05
C SER A 60 4.16 -3.36 -12.12
N ILE A 61 3.54 -2.21 -11.97
CA ILE A 61 3.80 -1.02 -12.79
C ILE A 61 3.79 0.22 -11.90
N TYR A 62 4.80 1.06 -12.09
CA TYR A 62 4.97 2.33 -11.40
C TYR A 62 5.02 3.48 -12.40
N HIS A 63 4.14 4.46 -12.20
CA HIS A 63 4.19 5.76 -12.87
C HIS A 63 4.58 6.82 -11.85
N GLY A 64 5.51 7.70 -12.20
CA GLY A 64 6.01 8.70 -11.28
C GLY A 64 6.32 10.02 -11.95
N LEU A 65 6.18 11.10 -11.19
CA LEU A 65 6.61 12.45 -11.52
C LEU A 65 7.33 13.03 -10.32
N ILE A 66 8.51 13.61 -10.55
CA ILE A 66 9.29 14.27 -9.51
C ILE A 66 9.51 15.71 -9.94
N LEU A 67 9.11 16.65 -9.09
CA LEU A 67 9.37 18.08 -9.23
C LEU A 67 10.38 18.50 -8.16
N GLN A 68 11.38 19.26 -8.56
CA GLN A 68 12.42 19.76 -7.65
C GLN A 68 12.59 21.26 -7.84
N LEU A 69 12.64 21.97 -6.72
CA LEU A 69 12.93 23.39 -6.67
C LEU A 69 14.06 23.62 -5.68
N ASN A 70 15.15 24.21 -6.18
CA ASN A 70 16.33 24.48 -5.37
C ASN A 70 16.68 25.96 -5.45
N LYS A 71 16.79 26.61 -4.30
CA LYS A 71 17.35 27.95 -4.17
C LYS A 71 18.66 27.87 -3.40
N ARG A 72 19.75 28.22 -4.08
CA ARG A 72 21.06 28.41 -3.45
C ARG A 72 21.02 29.60 -2.49
N PHE A 73 21.90 29.57 -1.49
CA PHE A 73 21.99 30.63 -0.49
C PHE A 73 22.19 31.99 -1.15
N SER A 74 21.20 32.86 -0.95
CA SER A 74 21.17 34.21 -1.48
C SER A 74 20.12 34.99 -0.72
N HIS A 75 20.35 36.29 -0.50
CA HIS A 75 19.44 37.12 0.29
C HIS A 75 19.11 36.49 1.66
N ASN A 76 20.11 35.85 2.29
CA ASN A 76 20.06 35.27 3.65
C ASN A 76 19.24 33.98 3.81
N PHE A 77 18.80 33.34 2.72
CA PHE A 77 18.13 32.04 2.85
C PHE A 77 18.48 31.08 1.73
N GLN A 78 18.38 29.79 2.02
CA GLN A 78 18.42 28.70 1.06
C GLN A 78 17.31 27.70 1.35
N PHE A 79 16.80 27.05 0.31
CA PHE A 79 15.89 25.93 0.50
C PHE A 79 15.96 24.97 -0.68
N ALA A 80 15.57 23.73 -0.39
CA ALA A 80 15.30 22.68 -1.35
C ALA A 80 13.90 22.14 -1.09
N ALA A 81 13.09 22.05 -2.14
CA ALA A 81 11.77 21.46 -2.10
C ALA A 81 11.69 20.36 -3.17
N SER A 82 11.12 19.22 -2.79
CA SER A 82 10.87 18.10 -3.68
C SER A 82 9.44 17.62 -3.52
N TYR A 83 8.79 17.35 -4.63
CA TYR A 83 7.46 16.77 -4.67
C TYR A 83 7.49 15.55 -5.58
N THR A 84 7.07 14.41 -5.04
CA THR A 84 6.93 13.16 -5.77
C THR A 84 5.46 12.80 -5.84
N PHE A 85 4.97 12.63 -7.06
CA PHE A 85 3.69 11.99 -7.35
C PHE A 85 3.95 10.58 -7.87
N GLY A 86 3.36 9.57 -7.24
CA GLY A 86 3.56 8.16 -7.59
C GLY A 86 2.25 7.41 -7.81
N LYS A 87 2.25 6.45 -8.73
CA LYS A 87 1.19 5.44 -8.89
C LYS A 87 1.83 4.07 -9.02
N ALA A 88 1.75 3.26 -7.98
CA ALA A 88 2.12 1.86 -8.00
C ALA A 88 0.87 0.98 -8.12
N LEU A 89 0.89 0.07 -9.09
CA LEU A 89 -0.12 -0.97 -9.26
C LEU A 89 0.58 -2.32 -9.29
N ASP A 90 0.08 -3.31 -8.58
CA ASP A 90 0.57 -4.68 -8.63
C ASP A 90 -0.57 -5.67 -8.36
N ASP A 91 -0.28 -6.97 -8.40
CA ASP A 91 -1.21 -8.05 -8.14
C ASP A 91 -0.76 -8.88 -6.91
N ASN A 92 -0.31 -8.20 -5.86
CA ASN A 92 0.10 -8.80 -4.58
C ASN A 92 1.39 -9.66 -4.66
N PRO A 93 2.54 -9.04 -4.99
CA PRO A 93 3.85 -9.68 -4.90
C PRO A 93 4.30 -9.80 -3.45
N ASP A 94 4.01 -10.92 -2.78
CA ASP A 94 4.58 -11.20 -1.47
C ASP A 94 5.11 -12.63 -1.39
N ALA A 95 6.43 -12.77 -1.29
CA ALA A 95 7.15 -14.05 -1.19
C ALA A 95 7.51 -14.41 0.26
N THR A 96 6.90 -13.74 1.23
CA THR A 96 7.19 -13.90 2.66
C THR A 96 6.03 -14.51 3.43
N ALA A 97 4.97 -14.97 2.75
CA ALA A 97 3.89 -15.71 3.38
C ALA A 97 4.34 -17.15 3.71
N VAL A 98 5.23 -17.30 4.68
CA VAL A 98 5.97 -18.56 4.93
C VAL A 98 5.46 -19.33 6.16
N VAL A 99 4.64 -18.70 6.99
CA VAL A 99 4.02 -19.31 8.18
C VAL A 99 2.51 -19.50 7.97
N PRO A 100 2.06 -20.68 7.49
CA PRO A 100 0.64 -20.99 7.36
C PRO A 100 -0.07 -20.90 8.71
N GLY A 101 -1.27 -20.31 8.72
CA GLY A 101 -2.07 -20.14 9.93
C GLY A 101 -1.62 -18.95 10.79
N GLY A 102 -0.58 -18.22 10.36
CA GLY A 102 0.00 -17.06 11.02
C GLY A 102 -0.39 -15.73 10.39
N SER A 103 0.13 -14.62 10.93
CA SER A 103 -0.09 -13.26 10.41
C SER A 103 0.27 -13.11 8.93
N ASP A 104 1.17 -13.96 8.46
CA ASP A 104 1.61 -14.07 7.07
C ASP A 104 0.50 -14.40 6.08
N ASP A 105 -0.59 -15.03 6.54
CA ASP A 105 -1.71 -15.40 5.69
C ASP A 105 -2.40 -14.20 5.03
N ALA A 106 -2.34 -13.01 5.66
CA ALA A 106 -2.87 -11.77 5.11
C ALA A 106 -2.10 -11.26 3.88
N LYS A 107 -0.91 -11.83 3.62
CA LYS A 107 -0.06 -11.49 2.49
C LYS A 107 -0.41 -12.28 1.23
N LEU A 108 -1.15 -13.37 1.35
CA LEU A 108 -1.59 -14.17 0.21
C LEU A 108 -2.65 -13.41 -0.60
N ALA A 109 -2.75 -13.73 -1.89
CA ALA A 109 -3.84 -13.20 -2.72
C ALA A 109 -5.20 -13.74 -2.24
N GLN A 110 -6.26 -12.96 -2.43
CA GLN A 110 -7.63 -13.37 -2.06
C GLN A 110 -8.05 -14.65 -2.77
N TYR A 111 -7.67 -14.83 -4.03
CA TYR A 111 -7.96 -16.05 -4.78
C TYR A 111 -6.65 -16.68 -5.26
N PRO A 112 -6.09 -17.67 -4.54
CA PRO A 112 -4.83 -18.30 -4.93
C PRO A 112 -4.88 -18.96 -6.31
N THR A 113 -6.05 -19.39 -6.79
CA THR A 113 -6.20 -19.97 -8.13
C THR A 113 -6.28 -18.91 -9.24
N ASN A 114 -6.54 -17.64 -8.89
CA ASN A 114 -6.52 -16.51 -9.81
C ASN A 114 -5.94 -15.25 -9.15
N PRO A 115 -4.62 -15.23 -8.86
CA PRO A 115 -3.99 -14.14 -8.11
C PRO A 115 -3.96 -12.81 -8.89
N HIS A 116 -4.26 -12.82 -10.19
CA HIS A 116 -4.37 -11.60 -10.99
C HIS A 116 -5.63 -10.79 -10.65
N ASP A 117 -6.64 -11.38 -10.00
CA ASP A 117 -7.82 -10.67 -9.50
C ASP A 117 -7.48 -9.69 -8.37
N ASP A 118 -6.31 -9.83 -7.76
CA ASP A 118 -5.78 -8.91 -6.75
C ASP A 118 -5.11 -7.67 -7.37
N ARG A 119 -5.18 -7.50 -8.71
CA ARG A 119 -4.63 -6.33 -9.37
C ARG A 119 -5.26 -5.05 -8.82
N GLY A 120 -4.47 -4.25 -8.12
CA GLY A 120 -4.94 -3.03 -7.46
C GLY A 120 -3.81 -2.03 -7.23
N LEU A 121 -4.06 -1.03 -6.38
CA LEU A 121 -2.96 -0.22 -5.84
C LEU A 121 -1.97 -1.13 -5.12
N SER A 122 -0.68 -0.79 -5.19
CA SER A 122 0.32 -1.45 -4.37
C SER A 122 0.19 -1.00 -2.93
N GLN A 123 0.47 -1.87 -1.96
CA GLN A 123 0.67 -1.50 -0.55
C GLN A 123 1.78 -0.43 -0.38
N ASN A 124 2.69 -0.35 -1.35
CA ASN A 124 3.78 0.63 -1.38
C ASN A 124 3.43 1.89 -2.20
N ASP A 125 2.16 2.11 -2.54
CA ASP A 125 1.71 3.30 -3.27
C ASP A 125 1.76 4.56 -2.40
N GLN A 126 2.89 5.24 -2.45
CA GLN A 126 3.04 6.58 -1.88
C GLN A 126 2.65 7.64 -2.90
N ARG A 127 1.34 7.94 -2.94
CA ARG A 127 0.72 8.79 -3.98
C ARG A 127 1.33 10.19 -4.06
N HIS A 128 1.50 10.82 -2.89
CA HIS A 128 1.96 12.19 -2.75
C HIS A 128 3.00 12.22 -1.63
N ARG A 129 4.20 12.71 -1.94
CA ARG A 129 5.21 13.00 -0.93
C ARG A 129 5.86 14.34 -1.23
N PHE A 130 5.76 15.26 -0.29
CA PHE A 130 6.38 16.57 -0.32
C PHE A 130 7.41 16.66 0.78
N VAL A 131 8.62 17.10 0.45
CA VAL A 131 9.69 17.38 1.41
C VAL A 131 10.25 18.75 1.09
N VAL A 132 10.31 19.63 2.09
CA VAL A 132 11.00 20.91 2.00
C VAL A 132 11.97 21.04 3.17
N SER A 133 13.17 21.51 2.86
CA SER A 133 14.19 21.81 3.86
C SER A 133 14.83 23.15 3.54
N GLY A 134 15.17 23.92 4.56
CA GLY A 134 15.79 25.21 4.36
C GLY A 134 16.46 25.75 5.60
N VAL A 135 17.26 26.77 5.36
CA VAL A 135 17.96 27.55 6.37
C VAL A 135 17.75 29.03 6.04
N TRP A 136 17.40 29.81 7.06
CA TRP A 136 17.20 31.26 6.96
C TRP A 136 18.02 31.96 8.06
N ASP A 137 19.01 32.74 7.63
CA ASP A 137 19.71 33.69 8.48
C ASP A 137 18.85 34.94 8.71
N LEU A 138 18.41 35.12 9.95
CA LEU A 138 17.54 36.23 10.37
C LEU A 138 18.32 37.50 10.68
N ASN A 139 19.65 37.47 10.71
CA ASN A 139 20.48 38.58 11.18
C ASN A 139 20.30 39.85 10.34
N ASN A 140 20.18 39.72 9.01
CA ASN A 140 19.91 40.85 8.13
C ASN A 140 18.44 41.32 8.20
N TYR A 141 17.48 40.43 8.46
CA TYR A 141 16.08 40.80 8.70
C TYR A 141 15.90 41.54 10.04
N ALA A 142 16.63 41.12 11.08
CA ALA A 142 16.64 41.75 12.39
C ALA A 142 17.15 43.21 12.33
N LYS A 143 18.02 43.55 11.38
CA LYS A 143 18.53 44.92 11.20
C LYS A 143 17.45 45.93 10.82
N SER A 144 16.35 45.50 10.19
CA SER A 144 15.21 46.35 9.84
C SER A 144 14.13 46.45 10.94
N LEU A 145 14.29 45.75 12.06
CA LEU A 145 13.32 45.74 13.15
C LEU A 145 13.66 46.76 14.26
N PRO A 146 12.68 47.13 15.12
CA PRO A 146 12.90 47.98 16.28
C PRO A 146 13.96 47.42 17.24
N THR A 147 14.60 48.29 18.03
CA THR A 147 15.78 47.96 18.87
C THR A 147 15.60 46.71 19.74
N LEU A 148 14.41 46.51 20.33
CA LEU A 148 14.14 45.33 21.16
C LEU A 148 14.08 44.05 20.33
N SER A 149 13.32 44.03 19.23
CA SER A 149 13.22 42.89 18.32
C SER A 149 14.55 42.57 17.63
N LYS A 150 15.35 43.59 17.33
CA LYS A 150 16.71 43.45 16.77
C LYS A 150 17.68 42.81 17.75
N ALA A 151 17.63 43.18 19.03
CA ALA A 151 18.46 42.58 20.07
C ALA A 151 18.09 41.11 20.31
N ILE A 152 16.80 40.75 20.14
CA ILE A 152 16.30 39.39 20.32
C ILE A 152 16.61 38.50 19.11
N LEU A 153 16.39 38.98 17.88
CA LEU A 153 16.50 38.17 16.65
C LEU A 153 17.86 38.31 15.94
N GLY A 154 18.73 39.18 16.43
CA GLY A 154 20.08 39.37 15.87
C GLY A 154 20.96 38.14 16.09
N GLY A 155 21.62 37.66 15.02
CA GLY A 155 22.50 36.49 15.07
C GLY A 155 21.80 35.13 15.06
N TRP A 156 20.48 35.08 14.92
CA TRP A 156 19.73 33.82 14.85
C TRP A 156 19.70 33.25 13.43
N GLU A 157 19.82 31.93 13.36
CA GLU A 157 19.58 31.13 12.15
C GLU A 157 18.44 30.16 12.42
N LEU A 158 17.48 30.09 11.49
CA LEU A 158 16.38 29.13 11.54
C LEU A 158 16.58 28.06 10.48
N SER A 159 16.72 26.81 10.91
CA SER A 159 16.78 25.65 10.02
C SER A 159 15.62 24.70 10.27
N GLY A 160 15.12 24.05 9.21
CA GLY A 160 14.07 23.06 9.37
C GLY A 160 13.90 22.15 8.16
N ILE A 161 13.29 21.00 8.42
CA ILE A 161 12.78 20.09 7.40
C ILE A 161 11.32 19.78 7.71
N PHE A 162 10.49 19.82 6.68
CA PHE A 162 9.09 19.46 6.73
C PHE A 162 8.80 18.40 5.69
N THR A 163 8.13 17.33 6.13
CA THR A 163 7.69 16.24 5.26
C THR A 163 6.19 16.06 5.42
N ALA A 164 5.49 16.05 4.30
CA ALA A 164 4.08 15.68 4.21
C ALA A 164 3.91 14.56 3.20
N GLN A 165 3.14 13.54 3.54
CA GLN A 165 2.84 12.45 2.63
C GLN A 165 1.43 11.91 2.85
N LYS A 166 0.85 11.33 1.79
CA LYS A 166 -0.37 10.54 1.93
C LYS A 166 -0.03 9.23 2.67
N GLY A 167 -1.00 8.67 3.40
CA GLY A 167 -0.87 7.31 3.94
C GLY A 167 -0.74 6.27 2.82
N GLN A 168 -0.21 5.10 3.17
CA GLN A 168 -0.27 3.93 2.30
C GLN A 168 -1.72 3.46 2.20
N PRO A 169 -2.14 3.00 1.01
CA PRO A 169 -3.47 2.42 0.90
C PRO A 169 -3.51 1.07 1.61
N TYR A 170 -4.70 0.67 2.03
CA TYR A 170 -4.93 -0.64 2.66
C TYR A 170 -6.25 -1.28 2.22
N SER A 171 -6.32 -2.59 2.37
CA SER A 171 -7.49 -3.39 2.04
C SER A 171 -8.41 -3.58 3.25
N GLY A 172 -9.71 -3.44 3.04
CA GLY A 172 -10.72 -3.81 4.03
C GLY A 172 -10.97 -5.32 3.98
N LEU A 173 -10.45 -6.04 4.98
CA LEU A 173 -10.58 -7.49 5.09
C LEU A 173 -11.84 -7.90 5.87
N VAL A 174 -12.41 -9.04 5.53
CA VAL A 174 -13.46 -9.70 6.32
C VAL A 174 -12.81 -10.67 7.30
N GLY A 175 -13.32 -10.73 8.54
CA GLY A 175 -12.70 -11.51 9.62
C GLY A 175 -12.99 -13.02 9.61
N PHE A 176 -13.44 -13.57 8.49
CA PHE A 176 -13.83 -14.97 8.35
C PHE A 176 -13.55 -15.46 6.93
N ASP A 177 -13.44 -16.78 6.78
CA ASP A 177 -13.20 -17.45 5.49
C ASP A 177 -14.48 -17.40 4.64
N LEU A 178 -14.54 -16.41 3.76
CA LEU A 178 -15.66 -16.12 2.87
C LEU A 178 -15.57 -16.99 1.62
N ASN A 179 -14.40 -17.04 0.98
CA ASN A 179 -14.19 -17.75 -0.28
C ASN A 179 -14.04 -19.27 -0.11
N ASN A 180 -13.93 -19.78 1.13
CA ASN A 180 -13.77 -21.19 1.49
C ASN A 180 -12.43 -21.82 1.04
N ASP A 181 -11.34 -21.05 1.03
CA ASP A 181 -9.97 -21.53 0.76
C ASP A 181 -9.19 -21.95 2.03
N GLY A 182 -9.78 -21.71 3.21
CA GLY A 182 -9.16 -21.97 4.50
C GLY A 182 -8.20 -20.87 4.99
N ASN A 183 -8.22 -19.69 4.37
CA ASN A 183 -7.50 -18.49 4.76
C ASN A 183 -8.45 -17.30 4.99
N SER A 184 -8.90 -17.14 6.23
CA SER A 184 -9.74 -16.01 6.64
C SER A 184 -9.01 -14.66 6.73
N ARG A 185 -7.69 -14.60 6.51
CA ARG A 185 -6.91 -13.37 6.68
C ARG A 185 -6.67 -12.60 5.39
N ALA A 186 -6.88 -13.21 4.22
CA ALA A 186 -6.72 -12.55 2.91
C ALA A 186 -8.05 -12.11 2.29
N ASP A 187 -9.18 -12.53 2.87
CA ASP A 187 -10.48 -12.29 2.29
C ASP A 187 -10.95 -10.84 2.42
N ARG A 188 -11.40 -10.28 1.31
CA ARG A 188 -11.96 -8.93 1.19
C ARG A 188 -13.47 -8.99 1.00
N PHE A 189 -14.15 -7.92 1.38
CA PHE A 189 -15.59 -7.79 1.12
C PHE A 189 -15.87 -7.90 -0.39
N PRO A 190 -16.87 -8.68 -0.85
CA PRO A 190 -17.20 -8.81 -2.26
C PRO A 190 -17.43 -7.47 -2.95
N GLY A 191 -16.79 -7.28 -4.11
CA GLY A 191 -16.85 -6.02 -4.86
C GLY A 191 -15.89 -4.93 -4.38
N ALA A 192 -15.22 -5.11 -3.23
CA ALA A 192 -14.13 -4.23 -2.81
C ALA A 192 -12.82 -4.63 -3.51
N GLY A 193 -12.21 -3.66 -4.22
CA GLY A 193 -10.87 -3.82 -4.76
C GLY A 193 -9.80 -3.88 -3.67
N ARG A 194 -8.60 -4.34 -4.04
CA ARG A 194 -7.43 -4.31 -3.15
C ARG A 194 -6.91 -2.87 -3.01
N ASP A 195 -6.57 -2.50 -1.78
CA ASP A 195 -5.89 -1.26 -1.39
C ASP A 195 -6.64 0.01 -1.84
N ILE A 196 -7.94 0.07 -1.51
CA ILE A 196 -8.84 1.17 -1.90
C ILE A 196 -9.11 2.19 -0.79
N PHE A 197 -8.67 1.93 0.45
CA PHE A 197 -8.84 2.82 1.61
C PHE A 197 -7.54 3.54 1.96
#